data_AF-A0A7S0VYJ8-F1
#
_entry.id   AF-A0A7S0VYJ8-F1
#
_cell.length_a   1.000
_cell.length_b   1.000
_cell.length_c   1.000
_cell.angle_alpha   90.00
_cell.angle_beta   90.00
_cell.angle_gamma   90.00
#
_symmetry.space_group_name_H-M   'P 1'
#
loop_
_entity.id
_entity.type
_entity.pdbx_description
1 polymer ?
#
loop_
_entity_poly.entity_id
_entity_poly.type
_entity_poly.pdbx_seq_one_letter_code
_entity_poly.pdbx_strand_id
1 'polypeptide(L)'
;GCTRLRATMRGRRAWRQARPEGREGPEGWLSRFGFALPCHYAVQSVASQTEYHVSIPGVGEAHGSGVSHVETNYGVSFPRGWCYLQGGGFELGRASLVVTGGRFSIGPASPMTWIVCLRAPGLEWDFRTTDVGTRFSHALSAGGGRLSLNGTAFGGKSIEITAEAARGTFAEEDVWVPTAVGFTNSPGCAETFSAEVKCAVRERGRLVGAWRVPMCVLEFGGEFLRT
;
A
#
# COMPACT_ATOMS: atom_id res chain seq x y z
N GLY A 1 -24.95 -2.22 22.70
CA GLY A 1 -25.18 -2.44 21.26
C GLY A 1 -23.84 -2.69 20.59
N CYS A 2 -23.82 -3.28 19.39
CA CYS A 2 -22.60 -3.49 18.61
C CYS A 2 -22.54 -2.48 17.46
N THR A 3 -21.37 -1.89 17.19
CA THR A 3 -21.13 -1.10 15.99
C THR A 3 -21.23 -2.01 14.76
N ARG A 4 -22.01 -1.59 13.76
CA ARG A 4 -22.18 -2.32 12.49
C ARG A 4 -21.69 -1.45 11.34
N LEU A 5 -20.77 -1.99 10.54
CA LEU A 5 -20.37 -1.45 9.24
C LEU A 5 -20.87 -2.41 8.16
N ARG A 6 -21.61 -1.88 7.19
CA ARG A 6 -21.97 -2.57 5.96
C ARG A 6 -21.41 -1.78 4.78
N ALA A 7 -20.70 -2.45 3.89
CA ALA A 7 -20.19 -1.86 2.66
C ALA A 7 -20.60 -2.71 1.46
N THR A 8 -21.10 -2.06 0.41
CA THR A 8 -21.44 -2.69 -0.87
C THR A 8 -20.51 -2.14 -1.93
N MET A 9 -19.68 -3.01 -2.51
CA MET A 9 -18.70 -2.62 -3.51
C MET A 9 -19.24 -2.91 -4.91
N ARG A 10 -19.02 -1.96 -5.85
CA ARG A 10 -19.40 -2.06 -7.26
C ARG A 10 -18.22 -1.68 -8.14
N GLY A 11 -18.25 -2.16 -9.39
CA GLY A 11 -17.22 -1.82 -10.37
C GLY A 11 -15.82 -2.23 -9.91
N ARG A 12 -15.66 -3.51 -9.55
CA ARG A 12 -14.40 -4.04 -8.99
C ARG A 12 -13.21 -3.61 -9.84
N ARG A 13 -12.27 -2.87 -9.24
CA ARG A 13 -11.00 -2.55 -9.90
C ARG A 13 -9.91 -3.50 -9.43
N ALA A 14 -9.75 -4.63 -10.13
CA ALA A 14 -8.70 -5.61 -9.85
C ALA A 14 -7.28 -5.04 -10.02
N TRP A 15 -6.27 -5.76 -9.53
CA TRP A 15 -4.87 -5.39 -9.68
C TRP A 15 -4.49 -5.12 -11.15
N ARG A 16 -4.86 -6.01 -12.08
CA ARG A 16 -4.75 -5.81 -13.53
C ARG A 16 -6.15 -5.76 -14.15
N GLN A 17 -6.53 -4.63 -14.74
CA GLN A 17 -7.85 -4.50 -15.37
C GLN A 17 -8.00 -5.39 -16.60
N ALA A 18 -6.93 -5.54 -17.39
CA ALA A 18 -6.95 -6.37 -18.58
C ALA A 18 -7.07 -7.89 -18.28
N ARG A 19 -6.78 -8.32 -17.04
CA ARG A 19 -6.85 -9.72 -16.60
C ARG A 19 -7.32 -9.81 -15.15
N PRO A 20 -8.59 -9.50 -14.86
CA PRO A 20 -9.10 -9.40 -13.49
C PRO A 20 -9.20 -10.76 -12.78
N GLU A 21 -9.23 -11.85 -13.54
CA GLU A 21 -9.17 -13.24 -13.06
C GLU A 21 -7.74 -13.81 -13.03
N GLY A 22 -6.76 -13.05 -13.51
CA GLY A 22 -5.37 -13.48 -13.53
C GLY A 22 -4.82 -13.68 -12.12
N ARG A 23 -4.00 -14.71 -11.94
CA ARG A 23 -3.28 -14.97 -10.68
C ARG A 23 -2.15 -13.97 -10.40
N GLU A 24 -1.81 -13.13 -11.37
CA GLU A 24 -0.73 -12.14 -11.28
C GLU A 24 -1.19 -10.89 -10.51
N GLY A 25 -1.02 -10.94 -9.19
CA GLY A 25 -1.23 -9.82 -8.29
C GLY A 25 0.03 -8.96 -8.08
N PRO A 26 0.18 -8.36 -6.89
CA PRO A 26 1.35 -7.56 -6.51
C PRO A 26 2.69 -8.24 -6.74
N GLU A 27 2.75 -9.57 -6.60
CA GLU A 27 3.96 -10.39 -6.76
C GLU A 27 4.39 -10.59 -8.22
N GLY A 28 3.54 -10.26 -9.18
CA GLY A 28 3.82 -10.47 -10.60
C GLY A 28 4.15 -11.93 -10.92
N TRP A 29 5.25 -12.16 -11.64
CA TRP A 29 5.65 -13.49 -12.10
C TRP A 29 6.08 -14.44 -10.96
N LEU A 30 6.49 -13.89 -9.81
CA LEU A 30 6.90 -14.69 -8.64
C LEU A 30 5.75 -15.45 -7.99
N SER A 31 4.51 -14.98 -8.16
CA SER A 31 3.30 -15.70 -7.70
C SER A 31 3.20 -17.12 -8.27
N ARG A 32 3.87 -17.41 -9.39
CA ARG A 32 3.94 -18.74 -10.01
C ARG A 32 4.86 -19.70 -9.25
N PHE A 33 5.74 -19.16 -8.41
CA PHE A 33 6.71 -19.89 -7.60
C PHE A 33 6.34 -19.73 -6.12
N GLY A 34 5.16 -20.23 -5.73
CA GLY A 34 4.57 -19.98 -4.40
C GLY A 34 5.44 -20.35 -3.19
N PHE A 35 6.49 -21.14 -3.35
CA PHE A 35 7.45 -21.45 -2.29
C PHE A 35 8.56 -20.39 -2.10
N ALA A 36 8.72 -19.48 -3.07
CA ALA A 36 9.83 -18.53 -3.11
C ALA A 36 9.58 -17.27 -2.28
N LEU A 37 8.32 -17.01 -1.88
CA LEU A 37 7.94 -15.81 -1.16
C LEU A 37 7.48 -16.16 0.26
N PRO A 38 8.12 -15.60 1.29
CA PRO A 38 7.71 -15.84 2.68
C PRO A 38 6.37 -15.18 3.05
N CYS A 39 5.99 -14.13 2.33
CA CYS A 39 4.76 -13.37 2.48
C CYS A 39 4.15 -13.13 1.10
N HIS A 40 2.84 -13.32 1.01
CA HIS A 40 2.04 -13.14 -0.18
C HIS A 40 1.05 -11.99 -0.02
N TYR A 41 0.83 -11.27 -1.10
CA TYR A 41 -0.12 -10.17 -1.18
C TYR A 41 -1.24 -10.52 -2.17
N ALA A 42 -2.46 -10.59 -1.68
CA ALA A 42 -3.66 -10.80 -2.49
C ALA A 42 -4.52 -9.53 -2.48
N VAL A 43 -4.40 -8.73 -3.53
CA VAL A 43 -5.19 -7.50 -3.73
C VAL A 43 -6.41 -7.81 -4.58
N GLN A 44 -7.59 -7.78 -3.97
CA GLN A 44 -8.85 -7.97 -4.66
C GLN A 44 -9.29 -6.71 -5.41
N SER A 45 -9.06 -5.54 -4.83
CA SER A 45 -9.45 -4.25 -5.38
C SER A 45 -8.44 -3.18 -5.02
N VAL A 46 -8.07 -2.34 -5.98
CA VAL A 46 -7.27 -1.13 -5.75
C VAL A 46 -8.12 0.14 -5.62
N ALA A 47 -9.34 0.15 -6.18
CA ALA A 47 -10.23 1.33 -6.17
C ALA A 47 -11.66 1.01 -6.62
N SER A 48 -12.36 0.11 -5.93
CA SER A 48 -13.77 -0.18 -6.21
C SER A 48 -14.67 0.94 -5.68
N GLN A 49 -15.76 1.26 -6.38
CA GLN A 49 -16.77 2.16 -5.85
C GLN A 49 -17.48 1.49 -4.68
N THR A 50 -17.69 2.20 -3.58
CA THR A 50 -18.28 1.63 -2.37
C THR A 50 -19.38 2.51 -1.83
N GLU A 51 -20.53 1.92 -1.56
CA GLU A 51 -21.61 2.50 -0.75
C GLU A 51 -21.49 1.92 0.67
N TYR A 52 -21.47 2.76 1.70
CA TYR A 52 -21.32 2.31 3.09
C TYR A 52 -22.48 2.79 3.98
N HIS A 53 -22.76 2.00 5.00
CA HIS A 53 -23.67 2.30 6.10
C HIS A 53 -22.98 1.91 7.41
N VAL A 54 -22.92 2.87 8.34
CA VAL A 54 -22.33 2.70 9.66
C VAL A 54 -23.42 2.98 10.70
N SER A 55 -23.61 2.05 11.63
CA SER A 55 -24.52 2.20 12.77
C SER A 55 -23.72 2.05 14.05
N ILE A 56 -23.65 3.13 14.83
CA ILE A 56 -22.91 3.18 16.09
C ILE A 56 -23.92 3.37 17.23
N PRO A 57 -24.03 2.41 18.16
CA PRO A 57 -24.92 2.51 19.31
C PRO A 57 -24.67 3.79 20.11
N GLY A 58 -25.73 4.55 20.40
CA GLY A 58 -25.64 5.79 21.17
C GLY A 58 -25.12 7.01 20.41
N VAL A 59 -24.68 6.85 19.16
CA VAL A 59 -24.24 7.95 18.28
C VAL A 59 -25.21 8.15 17.12
N GLY A 60 -25.63 7.06 16.46
CA GLY A 60 -26.58 7.10 15.36
C GLY A 60 -26.10 6.34 14.12
N GLU A 61 -26.68 6.69 12.98
CA GLU A 61 -26.37 6.06 11.69
C GLU A 61 -25.79 7.07 10.70
N ALA A 62 -24.87 6.60 9.87
CA ALA A 62 -24.27 7.35 8.78
C ALA A 62 -24.31 6.53 7.49
N HIS A 63 -24.54 7.20 6.37
CA HIS A 63 -24.52 6.60 5.03
C HIS A 63 -23.68 7.47 4.10
N GLY A 64 -23.00 6.85 3.15
CA GLY A 64 -22.21 7.58 2.17
C GLY A 64 -21.65 6.69 1.06
N SER A 65 -20.87 7.33 0.20
CA SER A 65 -20.14 6.67 -0.89
C SER A 65 -18.66 7.01 -0.82
N GLY A 66 -17.82 6.13 -1.33
CA GLY A 66 -16.38 6.31 -1.42
C GLY A 66 -15.72 5.29 -2.33
N VAL A 67 -14.44 5.05 -2.09
CA VAL A 67 -13.62 4.09 -2.82
C VAL A 67 -13.03 3.10 -1.83
N SER A 68 -13.04 1.81 -2.16
CA SER A 68 -12.41 0.76 -1.35
C SER A 68 -11.24 0.10 -2.06
N HIS A 69 -10.15 0.01 -1.31
CA HIS A 69 -9.09 -0.95 -1.51
C HIS A 69 -9.40 -2.20 -0.67
N VAL A 70 -9.14 -3.38 -1.22
CA VAL A 70 -9.33 -4.65 -0.52
C VAL A 70 -8.12 -5.52 -0.78
N GLU A 71 -7.40 -5.81 0.29
CA GLU A 71 -6.24 -6.70 0.28
C GLU A 71 -6.28 -7.67 1.45
N THR A 72 -5.57 -8.78 1.28
CA THR A 72 -5.19 -9.67 2.36
C THR A 72 -3.75 -10.10 2.12
N ASN A 73 -3.00 -10.24 3.21
CA ASN A 73 -1.63 -10.74 3.17
C ASN A 73 -1.60 -12.08 3.92
N TYR A 74 -0.83 -13.06 3.42
CA TYR A 74 -0.72 -14.38 4.05
C TYR A 74 0.66 -14.98 3.77
N GLY A 75 1.13 -15.87 4.63
CA GLY A 75 2.45 -16.47 4.45
C GLY A 75 2.97 -17.13 5.70
N VAL A 76 4.25 -17.51 5.66
CA VAL A 76 4.95 -18.17 6.77
C VAL A 76 5.78 -17.18 7.59
N SER A 77 6.06 -15.99 7.07
CA SER A 77 6.67 -14.90 7.84
C SER A 77 6.31 -13.52 7.30
N PHE A 78 6.36 -12.53 8.18
CA PHE A 78 6.19 -11.12 7.84
C PHE A 78 7.57 -10.45 7.73
N PRO A 79 7.75 -9.36 6.96
CA PRO A 79 9.01 -8.63 6.94
C PRO A 79 9.41 -8.12 8.33
N ARG A 80 10.71 -8.09 8.61
CA ARG A 80 11.25 -7.59 9.90
C ARG A 80 11.06 -6.10 10.09
N GLY A 81 10.92 -5.36 8.99
CA GLY A 81 10.52 -3.97 8.95
C GLY A 81 9.80 -3.68 7.65
N TRP A 82 8.75 -2.87 7.72
CA TRP A 82 7.92 -2.56 6.55
C TRP A 82 7.45 -1.11 6.56
N CYS A 83 7.13 -0.64 5.36
CA CYS A 83 6.43 0.60 5.11
C CYS A 83 5.28 0.29 4.16
N TYR A 84 4.08 0.71 4.53
CA TYR A 84 2.90 0.60 3.70
C TYR A 84 2.31 1.98 3.45
N LEU A 85 1.89 2.22 2.22
CA LEU A 85 1.21 3.44 1.83
C LEU A 85 0.08 3.07 0.87
N GLN A 86 -1.12 3.53 1.19
CA GLN A 86 -2.29 3.37 0.35
C GLN A 86 -2.99 4.71 0.20
N GLY A 87 -3.18 5.14 -1.04
CA GLY A 87 -3.92 6.34 -1.39
C GLY A 87 -4.93 6.06 -2.48
N GLY A 88 -6.16 6.48 -2.30
CA GLY A 88 -7.15 6.55 -3.36
C GLY A 88 -7.68 7.96 -3.41
N GLY A 89 -7.64 8.63 -4.57
CA GLY A 89 -8.33 9.90 -4.71
C GLY A 89 -9.81 9.73 -4.32
N PHE A 90 -10.32 10.65 -3.50
CA PHE A 90 -11.72 10.66 -3.04
C PHE A 90 -12.75 10.67 -4.16
N GLU A 91 -12.33 11.03 -5.37
CA GLU A 91 -13.13 10.99 -6.58
C GLU A 91 -12.77 9.77 -7.43
N LEU A 92 -13.81 9.05 -7.85
CA LEU A 92 -13.71 7.99 -8.86
C LEU A 92 -12.99 8.50 -10.10
N GLY A 93 -11.93 7.77 -10.51
CA GLY A 93 -11.14 8.13 -11.69
C GLY A 93 -9.92 9.02 -11.41
N ARG A 94 -9.62 9.37 -10.17
CA ARG A 94 -8.30 9.91 -9.80
C ARG A 94 -7.24 8.80 -9.67
N ALA A 95 -6.01 9.21 -9.32
CA ALA A 95 -4.94 8.27 -9.05
C ALA A 95 -5.24 7.41 -7.81
N SER A 96 -4.97 6.12 -7.92
CA SER A 96 -4.91 5.15 -6.83
C SER A 96 -3.50 4.61 -6.77
N LEU A 97 -2.93 4.62 -5.58
CA LEU A 97 -1.56 4.30 -5.30
C LEU A 97 -1.50 3.29 -4.16
N VAL A 98 -0.74 2.21 -4.37
CA VAL A 98 -0.36 1.26 -3.33
C VAL A 98 1.15 1.13 -3.39
N VAL A 99 1.81 1.33 -2.26
CA VAL A 99 3.24 1.12 -2.08
C VAL A 99 3.43 0.22 -0.88
N THR A 100 4.18 -0.86 -1.07
CA THR A 100 4.65 -1.69 0.04
C THR A 100 6.15 -1.88 -0.10
N GLY A 101 6.87 -1.65 1.01
CA GLY A 101 8.28 -1.89 1.15
C GLY A 101 8.54 -2.78 2.34
N GLY A 102 9.48 -3.73 2.20
CA GLY A 102 9.76 -4.67 3.28
C GLY A 102 11.19 -5.18 3.27
N ARG A 103 11.73 -5.38 4.47
CA ARG A 103 12.99 -6.11 4.70
C ARG A 103 12.67 -7.54 5.09
N PHE A 104 12.87 -8.46 4.15
CA PHE A 104 12.55 -9.88 4.33
C PHE A 104 13.79 -10.67 4.72
N SER A 105 13.71 -11.55 5.72
CA SER A 105 14.80 -12.48 6.02
C SER A 105 14.73 -13.70 5.10
N ILE A 106 15.71 -13.83 4.22
CA ILE A 106 15.85 -14.94 3.28
C ILE A 106 17.24 -15.55 3.50
N GLY A 107 17.28 -16.60 4.33
CA GLY A 107 18.55 -17.17 4.81
C GLY A 107 19.42 -16.10 5.50
N PRO A 108 20.70 -15.94 5.14
CA PRO A 108 21.58 -14.93 5.73
C PRO A 108 21.37 -13.51 5.18
N ALA A 109 20.58 -13.35 4.11
CA ALA A 109 20.32 -12.06 3.49
C ALA A 109 19.05 -11.41 4.06
N SER A 110 19.02 -10.07 4.06
CA SER A 110 17.83 -9.30 4.41
C SER A 110 17.57 -8.20 3.37
N PRO A 111 17.22 -8.56 2.12
CA PRO A 111 17.02 -7.59 1.06
C PRO A 111 15.84 -6.64 1.37
N MET A 112 16.02 -5.38 1.01
CA MET A 112 14.93 -4.42 0.89
C MET A 112 14.23 -4.65 -0.44
N THR A 113 12.91 -4.80 -0.41
CA THR A 113 12.08 -4.97 -1.60
C THR A 113 10.94 -3.96 -1.60
N TRP A 114 10.52 -3.55 -2.80
CA TRP A 114 9.45 -2.59 -3.01
C TRP A 114 8.52 -3.07 -4.11
N ILE A 115 7.23 -2.83 -3.90
CA ILE A 115 6.18 -2.93 -4.91
C ILE A 115 5.44 -1.60 -4.92
N VAL A 116 5.30 -1.01 -6.10
CA VAL A 116 4.51 0.19 -6.33
C VAL A 116 3.48 -0.11 -7.41
N CYS A 117 2.22 0.21 -7.13
CA CYS A 117 1.12 0.15 -8.06
C CYS A 117 0.49 1.53 -8.17
N LEU A 118 0.43 2.04 -9.39
CA LEU A 118 -0.27 3.28 -9.72
C LEU A 118 -1.33 2.98 -10.78
N ARG A 119 -2.55 3.42 -10.50
CA ARG A 119 -3.67 3.42 -11.44
C ARG A 119 -4.19 4.83 -11.58
N ALA A 120 -4.25 5.36 -12.78
CA ALA A 120 -4.84 6.65 -13.10
C ALA A 120 -5.45 6.59 -14.51
N PRO A 121 -6.25 7.58 -14.96
CA PRO A 121 -6.79 7.60 -16.31
C PRO A 121 -5.68 7.43 -17.37
N GLY A 122 -5.78 6.36 -18.17
CA GLY A 122 -4.79 6.03 -19.19
C GLY A 122 -3.44 5.52 -18.67
N LEU A 123 -3.31 5.22 -17.37
CA LEU A 123 -2.06 4.79 -16.77
C LEU A 123 -2.24 3.62 -15.79
N GLU A 124 -1.63 2.49 -16.11
CA GLU A 124 -1.54 1.32 -15.22
C GLU A 124 -0.09 0.86 -15.10
N TRP A 125 0.60 1.37 -14.09
CA TRP A 125 2.03 1.08 -13.90
C TRP A 125 2.25 0.30 -12.61
N ASP A 126 3.06 -0.75 -12.74
CA ASP A 126 3.60 -1.51 -11.63
C ASP A 126 5.12 -1.43 -11.66
N PHE A 127 5.74 -1.24 -10.51
CA PHE A 127 7.19 -1.35 -10.31
C PHE A 127 7.43 -2.37 -9.20
N ARG A 128 8.32 -3.33 -9.44
CA ARG A 128 8.70 -4.34 -8.45
C ARG A 128 10.20 -4.50 -8.44
N THR A 129 10.82 -4.62 -7.27
CA THR A 129 12.26 -4.92 -7.17
C THR A 129 12.66 -6.17 -7.95
N THR A 130 11.72 -7.09 -8.15
CA THR A 130 11.91 -8.38 -8.81
C THR A 130 11.71 -8.34 -10.33
N ASP A 131 11.22 -7.22 -10.86
CA ASP A 131 11.10 -7.02 -12.31
C ASP A 131 12.45 -6.56 -12.88
N VAL A 132 12.89 -7.20 -13.97
CA VAL A 132 14.20 -6.94 -14.59
C VAL A 132 14.36 -5.45 -14.92
N GLY A 133 15.49 -4.87 -14.49
CA GLY A 133 15.81 -3.46 -14.74
C GLY A 133 15.10 -2.47 -13.82
N THR A 134 14.29 -2.93 -12.87
CA THR A 134 13.66 -2.05 -11.88
C THR A 134 14.64 -1.74 -10.74
N ARG A 135 14.72 -0.47 -10.35
CA ARG A 135 15.55 -0.01 -9.23
C ARG A 135 14.78 0.98 -8.38
N PHE A 136 15.02 0.92 -7.07
CA PHE A 136 14.44 1.84 -6.11
C PHE A 136 15.52 2.52 -5.28
N SER A 137 15.36 3.82 -5.02
CA SER A 137 15.99 4.53 -3.91
C SER A 137 14.91 5.03 -2.97
N HIS A 138 15.19 5.02 -1.67
CA HIS A 138 14.20 5.39 -0.66
C HIS A 138 14.87 6.12 0.51
N ALA A 139 14.06 6.93 1.19
CA ALA A 139 14.35 7.48 2.51
C ALA A 139 13.10 7.33 3.38
N LEU A 140 13.27 6.78 4.57
CA LEU A 140 12.22 6.53 5.55
C LEU A 140 12.54 7.29 6.82
N SER A 141 11.53 7.90 7.42
CA SER A 141 11.60 8.42 8.78
C SER A 141 10.25 8.22 9.44
N ALA A 142 10.15 7.21 10.30
CA ALA A 142 8.93 6.95 11.06
C ALA A 142 8.71 8.02 12.13
N GLY A 143 9.79 8.48 12.76
CA GLY A 143 9.75 9.61 13.70
C GLY A 143 9.31 10.93 13.05
N GLY A 144 9.70 11.15 11.78
CA GLY A 144 9.30 12.31 11.00
C GLY A 144 8.00 12.13 10.19
N GLY A 145 7.38 10.94 10.23
CA GLY A 145 6.16 10.65 9.48
C GLY A 145 6.33 10.74 7.96
N ARG A 146 7.48 10.33 7.42
CA ARG A 146 7.88 10.59 6.03
C ARG A 146 8.40 9.37 5.28
N LEU A 147 7.94 9.24 4.03
CA LEU A 147 8.48 8.35 3.00
C LEU A 147 8.88 9.18 1.78
N SER A 148 10.09 8.96 1.26
CA SER A 148 10.47 9.35 -0.10
C SER A 148 10.91 8.10 -0.85
N LEU A 149 10.36 7.89 -2.04
CA LEU A 149 10.62 6.70 -2.86
C LEU A 149 10.73 7.10 -4.32
N ASN A 150 11.84 6.71 -4.96
CA ASN A 150 12.03 6.85 -6.39
C ASN A 150 12.20 5.47 -7.01
N GLY A 151 11.37 5.16 -8.00
CA GLY A 151 11.43 3.94 -8.79
C GLY A 151 11.79 4.24 -10.23
N THR A 152 12.64 3.42 -10.83
CA THR A 152 12.90 3.40 -12.28
C THR A 152 12.70 1.99 -12.82
N ALA A 153 12.24 1.86 -14.06
CA ALA A 153 12.01 0.57 -14.73
C ALA A 153 12.40 0.65 -16.21
N PHE A 154 12.42 -0.52 -16.87
CA PHE A 154 12.73 -0.64 -18.29
C PHE A 154 11.82 0.24 -19.17
N GLY A 155 12.34 0.67 -20.33
CA GLY A 155 11.62 1.56 -21.25
C GLY A 155 11.64 3.04 -20.86
N GLY A 156 12.42 3.40 -19.83
CA GLY A 156 12.57 4.78 -19.36
C GLY A 156 11.45 5.26 -18.46
N LYS A 157 10.71 4.35 -17.82
CA LYS A 157 9.64 4.69 -16.88
C LYS A 157 10.24 5.03 -15.52
N SER A 158 9.76 6.09 -14.88
CA SER A 158 10.12 6.43 -13.51
C SER A 158 8.92 6.95 -12.73
N ILE A 159 8.99 6.77 -11.41
CA ILE A 159 8.00 7.24 -10.45
C ILE A 159 8.72 7.85 -9.25
N GLU A 160 8.24 9.00 -8.81
CA GLU A 160 8.71 9.70 -7.61
C GLU A 160 7.52 9.87 -6.67
N ILE A 161 7.69 9.44 -5.43
CA ILE A 161 6.65 9.45 -4.39
C ILE A 161 7.23 10.10 -3.15
N THR A 162 6.52 11.08 -2.61
CA THR A 162 6.74 11.60 -1.27
C THR A 162 5.44 11.51 -0.50
N ALA A 163 5.49 10.88 0.68
CA ALA A 163 4.37 10.82 1.61
C ALA A 163 4.78 11.44 2.94
N GLU A 164 3.92 12.29 3.49
CA GLU A 164 4.17 13.03 4.73
C GLU A 164 2.90 13.12 5.58
N ALA A 165 3.05 12.97 6.89
CA ALA A 165 1.99 13.15 7.87
C ALA A 165 2.55 13.75 9.16
N ALA A 166 1.75 14.57 9.85
CA ALA A 166 2.14 15.11 11.15
C ALA A 166 2.22 13.98 12.19
N ARG A 167 3.27 14.00 13.03
CA ARG A 167 3.55 12.91 13.97
C ARG A 167 2.39 12.60 14.91
N GLY A 168 1.69 13.62 15.41
CA GLY A 168 0.51 13.46 16.28
C GLY A 168 -0.74 12.90 15.59
N THR A 169 -0.67 12.53 14.31
CA THR A 169 -1.77 11.84 13.61
C THR A 169 -1.56 10.34 13.52
N PHE A 170 -0.37 9.85 13.87
CA PHE A 170 -0.12 8.42 13.97
C PHE A 170 -0.78 7.90 15.25
N ALA A 171 -1.38 6.71 15.18
CA ALA A 171 -1.89 6.04 16.36
C ALA A 171 -0.77 5.96 17.42
N GLU A 172 -1.00 6.58 18.57
CA GLU A 172 0.02 6.74 19.63
C GLU A 172 0.20 5.46 20.45
N GLU A 173 -0.76 4.52 20.43
CA GLU A 173 -0.70 3.25 21.16
C GLU A 173 -0.84 2.03 20.22
N ASP A 174 0.24 1.23 20.23
CA ASP A 174 0.28 -0.23 20.04
C ASP A 174 -0.65 -0.82 18.98
N VAL A 175 -0.44 -0.49 17.71
CA VAL A 175 -1.01 -1.34 16.66
C VAL A 175 -0.30 -2.70 16.73
N TRP A 176 -1.04 -3.69 17.24
CA TRP A 176 -0.57 -5.05 17.43
C TRP A 176 -0.48 -5.77 16.09
N VAL A 177 0.66 -6.44 15.87
CA VAL A 177 0.93 -7.18 14.64
C VAL A 177 0.94 -8.69 14.91
N PRO A 178 0.47 -9.52 13.98
CA PRO A 178 0.46 -10.97 14.15
C PRO A 178 1.88 -11.55 14.09
N THR A 179 2.13 -12.57 14.91
CA THR A 179 3.37 -13.36 14.96
C THR A 179 3.03 -14.84 15.08
N ALA A 180 4.03 -15.71 14.96
CA ALA A 180 3.85 -17.15 15.13
C ALA A 180 3.35 -17.57 16.54
N VAL A 181 3.49 -16.70 17.55
CA VAL A 181 3.15 -17.00 18.96
C VAL A 181 1.99 -16.14 19.49
N GLY A 182 1.30 -15.41 18.62
CA GLY A 182 0.23 -14.47 18.99
C GLY A 182 0.47 -13.09 18.42
N PHE A 183 -0.09 -12.06 19.02
CA PHE A 183 0.13 -10.68 18.59
C PHE A 183 1.26 -10.02 19.39
N THR A 184 1.94 -9.03 18.81
CA THR A 184 2.90 -8.16 19.53
C THR A 184 2.76 -6.70 19.10
N ASN A 185 2.92 -5.77 20.03
CA ASN A 185 3.11 -4.34 19.80
C ASN A 185 4.59 -3.92 19.93
N SER A 186 5.50 -4.89 20.07
CA SER A 186 6.94 -4.65 20.20
C SER A 186 7.70 -5.44 19.13
N PRO A 187 8.06 -4.84 17.98
CA PRO A 187 7.98 -3.40 17.68
C PRO A 187 6.60 -2.86 17.26
N GLY A 188 5.61 -3.70 16.94
CA GLY A 188 4.30 -3.23 16.48
C GLY A 188 4.37 -2.43 15.17
N CYS A 189 3.37 -1.55 14.95
CA CYS A 189 3.41 -0.54 13.90
C CYS A 189 2.82 0.81 14.33
N ALA A 190 3.12 1.84 13.55
CA ALA A 190 2.56 3.18 13.65
C ALA A 190 1.89 3.49 12.32
N GLU A 191 0.59 3.77 12.36
CA GLU A 191 -0.27 4.03 11.20
C GLU A 191 -0.97 5.39 11.33
N THR A 192 -1.13 6.10 10.22
CA THR A 192 -1.99 7.28 10.09
C THR A 192 -2.85 7.18 8.84
N PHE A 193 -4.06 7.73 8.90
CA PHE A 193 -4.97 7.90 7.76
C PHE A 193 -4.98 9.33 7.22
N SER A 194 -4.08 10.19 7.71
CA SER A 194 -4.03 11.62 7.41
C SER A 194 -2.84 12.00 6.54
N ALA A 195 -2.15 11.02 5.94
CA ALA A 195 -0.98 11.31 5.13
C ALA A 195 -1.35 12.01 3.82
N GLU A 196 -0.49 12.91 3.38
CA GLU A 196 -0.53 13.45 2.04
C GLU A 196 0.53 12.81 1.18
N VAL A 197 0.14 12.37 -0.01
CA VAL A 197 1.05 11.82 -1.00
C VAL A 197 1.17 12.74 -2.20
N LYS A 198 2.40 13.00 -2.63
CA LYS A 198 2.75 13.59 -3.92
C LYS A 198 3.38 12.50 -4.77
N CYS A 199 2.83 12.29 -5.97
CA CYS A 199 3.31 11.29 -6.91
C CYS A 199 3.55 11.96 -8.27
N ALA A 200 4.71 11.74 -8.88
CA ALA A 200 5.03 12.17 -10.23
C ALA A 200 5.58 11.00 -11.04
N VAL A 201 5.15 10.87 -12.29
CA VAL A 201 5.58 9.79 -13.19
C VAL A 201 6.11 10.33 -14.50
N ARG A 202 7.16 9.69 -15.00
CA ARG A 202 7.81 10.07 -16.25
C ARG A 202 8.03 8.87 -17.15
N GLU A 203 7.94 9.10 -18.44
CA GLU A 203 8.34 8.14 -19.47
C GLU A 203 9.39 8.80 -20.37
N ARG A 204 10.58 8.21 -20.42
CA ARG A 204 11.76 8.73 -21.15
C ARG A 204 12.05 10.19 -20.77
N GLY A 205 11.96 10.49 -19.46
CA GLY A 205 12.19 11.83 -18.89
C GLY A 205 11.01 12.80 -19.00
N ARG A 206 10.02 12.56 -19.86
CA ARG A 206 8.85 13.43 -20.01
C ARG A 206 7.84 13.18 -18.89
N LEU A 207 7.32 14.24 -18.26
CA LEU A 207 6.22 14.12 -17.29
C LEU A 207 4.98 13.57 -17.99
N VAL A 208 4.42 12.46 -17.50
CA VAL A 208 3.18 11.89 -18.04
C VAL A 208 2.03 11.95 -17.03
N GLY A 209 2.32 12.28 -15.77
CA GLY A 209 1.30 12.51 -14.75
C GLY A 209 1.89 12.98 -13.43
N ALA A 210 1.10 13.73 -12.68
CA ALA A 210 1.42 14.17 -11.33
C ALA A 210 0.12 14.31 -10.52
N TRP A 211 0.13 13.82 -9.28
CA TRP A 211 -1.04 13.82 -8.40
C TRP A 211 -0.66 14.17 -6.97
N ARG A 212 -1.60 14.82 -6.30
CA ARG A 212 -1.63 15.01 -4.85
C ARG A 212 -2.81 14.21 -4.32
N VAL A 213 -2.56 13.26 -3.43
CA VAL A 213 -3.57 12.36 -2.86
C VAL A 213 -3.61 12.61 -1.36
N PRO A 214 -4.63 13.32 -0.84
CA PRO A 214 -4.78 13.54 0.60
C PRO A 214 -5.39 12.31 1.29
N MET A 215 -5.29 12.28 2.62
CA MET A 215 -5.91 11.25 3.48
C MET A 215 -5.54 9.82 3.07
N CYS A 216 -4.25 9.62 2.82
CA CYS A 216 -3.67 8.33 2.56
C CYS A 216 -3.39 7.61 3.89
N VAL A 217 -3.42 6.29 3.84
CA VAL A 217 -2.78 5.44 4.83
C VAL A 217 -1.28 5.56 4.66
N LEU A 218 -0.56 5.80 5.74
CA LEU A 218 0.90 5.65 5.83
C LEU A 218 1.23 4.88 7.11
N GLU A 219 1.96 3.79 6.95
CA GLU A 219 2.32 2.88 8.03
C GLU A 219 3.82 2.59 8.01
N PHE A 220 4.40 2.53 9.20
CA PHE A 220 5.75 2.01 9.44
C PHE A 220 5.67 0.94 10.53
N GLY A 221 6.38 -0.17 10.35
CA GLY A 221 6.39 -1.22 11.35
C GLY A 221 7.71 -1.97 11.47
N GLY A 222 7.83 -2.72 12.56
CA GLY A 222 9.02 -3.51 12.85
C GLY A 222 10.27 -2.65 13.00
N GLU A 223 11.35 -3.03 12.34
CA GLU A 223 12.62 -2.30 12.33
C GLU A 223 12.50 -0.86 11.80
N PHE A 224 11.49 -0.53 10.98
CA PHE A 224 11.37 0.80 10.38
C PHE A 224 10.84 1.85 11.36
N LEU A 225 10.27 1.44 12.49
CA LEU A 225 9.89 2.37 13.57
C LEU A 225 11.06 3.10 14.19
N ARG A 226 12.28 2.59 14.02
CA ARG A 226 13.52 3.19 14.52
C ARG A 226 14.21 4.09 13.49
N THR A 227 13.58 4.35 12.34
CA THR A 227 14.10 5.21 11.27
C THR A 227 13.62 6.65 11.36
#